data_AF-A0AAI8RB37-F1
#
_entry.id   AF-A0AAI8RB37-F1
#
_cell.length_a   1.000
_cell.length_b   1.000
_cell.length_c   1.000
_cell.angle_alpha   90.00
_cell.angle_beta   90.00
_cell.angle_gamma   90.00
#
_symmetry.space_group_name_H-M   'P 1'
#
loop_
_entity.id
_entity.type
_entity.pdbx_description
1 polymer ?
#
loop_
_entity_poly.entity_id
_entity_poly.type
_entity_poly.pdbx_seq_one_letter_code
_entity_poly.pdbx_strand_id
1 'polypeptide(L)'
;MMKAEEIKPDSLFKNRGAYEKTFFHETQTTTVSKEQFLVLNQRFFPEREHLKIYEWDTSFSNRFNRARDCYGAYLWSIYDEKRKRFTVISVFLNP
;
A
#
# COMPACT_ATOMS: atom_id res chain seq x y z
N MET A 1 -10.84 17.38 -4.65
CA MET A 1 -11.22 16.97 -3.28
C MET A 1 -10.59 15.61 -3.03
N MET A 2 -9.97 15.39 -1.87
CA MET A 2 -9.39 14.08 -1.53
C MET A 2 -10.52 13.05 -1.40
N LYS A 3 -10.38 11.92 -2.08
CA LYS A 3 -11.34 10.81 -2.06
C LYS A 3 -10.61 9.54 -1.67
N ALA A 4 -11.27 8.72 -0.85
CA ALA A 4 -10.77 7.42 -0.47
C ALA A 4 -11.90 6.40 -0.53
N GLU A 5 -11.57 5.18 -0.90
CA GLU A 5 -12.47 4.03 -0.88
C GLU A 5 -12.05 3.11 0.26
N GLU A 6 -13.00 2.68 1.09
CA GLU A 6 -12.75 1.65 2.08
C GLU A 6 -12.65 0.29 1.38
N ILE A 7 -11.53 -0.40 1.57
CA ILE A 7 -11.29 -1.71 0.96
C ILE A 7 -11.10 -2.78 2.03
N LYS A 8 -11.46 -4.02 1.69
CA LYS A 8 -11.27 -5.16 2.58
C LYS A 8 -9.78 -5.51 2.71
N PRO A 9 -9.33 -6.04 3.86
CA PRO A 9 -7.97 -6.57 4.02
C PRO A 9 -7.56 -7.56 2.92
N ASP A 10 -8.47 -8.45 2.51
CA ASP A 10 -8.20 -9.42 1.44
C ASP A 10 -7.94 -8.77 0.07
N SER A 11 -8.51 -7.58 -0.17
CA SER A 11 -8.23 -6.81 -1.38
C SER A 11 -6.82 -6.22 -1.37
N LEU A 12 -6.41 -5.64 -0.23
CA LEU A 12 -5.06 -5.07 -0.09
C LEU A 12 -3.99 -6.18 -0.11
N PHE A 13 -4.16 -7.23 0.69
CA PHE A 13 -3.17 -8.30 0.86
C PHE A 13 -3.33 -9.44 -0.16
N LYS A 14 -4.02 -9.19 -1.28
CA LYS A 14 -4.21 -10.15 -2.37
C LYS A 14 -2.86 -10.58 -2.94
N ASN A 15 -2.68 -11.90 -3.12
CA ASN A 15 -1.50 -12.45 -3.80
C ASN A 15 -1.39 -11.85 -5.23
N ARG A 16 -0.21 -11.33 -5.58
CA ARG A 16 0.04 -10.57 -6.83
C ARG A 16 -0.89 -9.35 -7.02
N GLY A 17 -1.45 -8.83 -5.94
CA GLY A 17 -2.21 -7.57 -5.92
C GLY A 17 -1.32 -6.35 -6.09
N ALA A 18 -1.94 -5.16 -6.21
CA ALA A 18 -1.21 -3.89 -6.39
C ALA A 18 -0.24 -3.63 -5.25
N TYR A 19 -0.69 -3.79 -4.01
CA TYR A 19 0.16 -3.66 -2.81
C TYR A 19 1.42 -4.53 -2.94
N GLU A 20 1.28 -5.84 -3.15
CA GLU A 20 2.44 -6.73 -3.28
C GLU A 20 3.36 -6.34 -4.45
N LYS A 21 2.79 -6.10 -5.63
CA LYS A 21 3.54 -5.73 -6.84
C LYS A 21 4.38 -4.48 -6.64
N THR A 22 3.90 -3.50 -5.87
CA THR A 22 4.65 -2.27 -5.63
C THR A 22 5.96 -2.50 -4.87
N PHE A 23 6.03 -3.49 -3.95
CA PHE A 23 7.26 -3.80 -3.20
C PHE A 23 8.28 -4.63 -4.01
N PHE A 24 7.83 -5.32 -5.06
CA PHE A 24 8.70 -6.10 -5.95
C PHE A 24 8.92 -5.42 -7.31
N HIS A 25 8.47 -4.18 -7.48
CA HIS A 25 8.67 -3.45 -8.72
C HIS A 25 10.17 -3.16 -8.94
N GLU A 26 10.63 -3.24 -10.18
CA GLU A 26 12.05 -3.09 -10.54
C GLU A 26 12.65 -1.72 -10.18
N THR A 27 11.78 -0.71 -10.02
CA THR A 27 12.16 0.65 -9.64
C THR A 27 12.40 0.82 -8.15
N GLN A 28 12.19 -0.22 -7.33
CA GLN A 28 12.45 -0.16 -5.90
C GLN A 28 13.96 -0.20 -5.64
N THR A 29 14.45 0.74 -4.83
CA THR A 29 15.86 0.80 -4.44
C THR A 29 16.27 -0.32 -3.50
N THR A 30 15.31 -0.88 -2.76
CA THR A 30 15.52 -1.97 -1.82
C THR A 30 14.83 -3.22 -2.35
N THR A 31 15.62 -4.22 -2.71
CA THR A 31 15.10 -5.54 -3.07
C THR A 31 14.71 -6.29 -1.80
N VAL A 32 13.48 -6.77 -1.75
CA VAL A 32 12.94 -7.58 -0.65
C VAL A 32 12.61 -8.96 -1.19
N SER A 33 12.96 -10.03 -0.47
CA SER A 33 12.52 -11.39 -0.83
C SER A 33 11.04 -11.59 -0.52
N LYS A 34 10.42 -12.61 -1.11
CA LYS A 34 9.01 -12.94 -0.81
C LYS A 34 8.82 -13.25 0.67
N GLU A 35 9.76 -13.96 1.28
CA GLU A 35 9.76 -14.33 2.70
C GLU A 35 9.88 -13.08 3.58
N GLN A 36 10.81 -12.18 3.25
CA GLN A 36 10.98 -10.92 3.99
C GLN A 36 9.72 -10.06 3.92
N PHE A 37 9.10 -9.95 2.74
CA PHE A 37 7.81 -9.25 2.58
C PHE A 37 6.73 -9.86 3.47
N LEU A 38 6.62 -11.19 3.51
CA LEU A 38 5.63 -11.87 4.36
C LEU A 38 5.89 -11.64 5.84
N VAL A 39 7.15 -11.73 6.30
CA VAL A 39 7.53 -11.48 7.70
C VAL A 39 7.26 -10.04 8.10
N LEU A 40 7.60 -9.07 7.26
CA LEU A 40 7.31 -7.66 7.52
C LEU A 40 5.81 -7.41 7.62
N ASN A 41 5.02 -7.93 6.68
CA ASN A 41 3.57 -7.78 6.71
C ASN A 41 2.95 -8.47 7.92
N GLN A 42 3.45 -9.62 8.36
CA GLN A 42 2.97 -10.26 9.59
C GLN A 42 3.34 -9.42 10.82
N ARG A 43 4.52 -8.81 10.86
CA ARG A 43 4.95 -7.96 11.97
C ARG A 43 4.10 -6.68 12.07
N PHE A 44 3.87 -6.02 10.93
CA PHE A 44 3.09 -4.79 10.87
C PHE A 44 1.58 -5.04 10.94
N PHE A 45 1.07 -6.15 10.41
CA PHE A 45 -0.36 -6.42 10.28
C PHE A 45 -0.69 -7.89 10.63
N PRO A 46 -0.50 -8.32 11.88
CA PRO A 46 -0.69 -9.73 12.26
C PRO A 46 -2.14 -10.15 12.41
N GLU A 47 -3.05 -9.22 12.66
CA GLU A 47 -4.48 -9.47 12.86
C GLU A 47 -5.28 -8.67 11.82
N ARG A 48 -5.27 -9.17 10.58
CA ARG A 48 -5.74 -8.42 9.41
C ARG A 48 -7.25 -8.16 9.41
N GLU A 49 -8.02 -9.01 10.08
CA GLU A 49 -9.48 -8.92 10.18
C GLU A 49 -9.99 -7.66 10.92
N HIS A 50 -9.13 -7.02 11.71
CA HIS A 50 -9.45 -5.81 12.47
C HIS A 50 -8.89 -4.53 11.85
N LEU A 51 -8.47 -4.58 10.58
CA LEU A 51 -7.92 -3.43 9.88
C LEU A 51 -9.01 -2.69 9.13
N LYS A 52 -9.08 -1.37 9.34
CA LYS A 52 -9.79 -0.44 8.45
C LYS A 52 -8.80 0.12 7.45
N ILE A 53 -9.05 -0.11 6.16
CA ILE A 53 -8.12 0.22 5.09
C ILE A 53 -8.82 1.14 4.12
N TYR A 54 -8.17 2.26 3.80
CA TYR A 54 -8.61 3.18 2.77
C TYR A 54 -7.57 3.28 1.68
N GLU A 55 -7.99 3.06 0.44
CA GLU A 55 -7.23 3.37 -0.76
C GLU A 55 -7.60 4.76 -1.24
N TRP A 56 -6.60 5.62 -1.41
CA TRP A 56 -6.81 7.02 -1.75
C TRP A 56 -6.62 7.23 -3.24
N ASP A 57 -7.55 7.94 -3.86
CA ASP A 57 -7.34 8.52 -5.18
C ASP A 57 -6.13 9.44 -5.10
N THR A 58 -5.16 9.31 -6.00
CA THR A 58 -3.97 10.15 -6.02
C THR A 58 -4.13 11.41 -6.87
N SER A 59 -5.27 11.60 -7.54
CA SER A 59 -5.56 12.72 -8.47
C SER A 59 -5.68 14.09 -7.78
N PHE A 60 -5.85 14.13 -6.46
CA PHE A 60 -6.02 15.38 -5.71
C PHE A 60 -4.76 16.26 -5.67
N SER A 61 -3.59 15.74 -6.07
CA SER A 61 -2.32 16.45 -6.05
C SER A 61 -1.48 16.12 -7.29
N ASN A 62 -0.76 17.13 -7.78
CA ASN A 62 0.22 16.96 -8.86
C ASN A 62 1.47 16.16 -8.44
N ARG A 63 1.69 15.96 -7.13
CA ARG A 63 2.82 15.18 -6.58
C ARG A 63 2.89 13.77 -7.16
N PHE A 64 1.75 13.17 -7.47
CA PHE A 64 1.65 11.80 -7.96
C PHE A 64 1.65 11.69 -9.50
N ASN A 65 1.61 12.82 -10.23
CA ASN A 65 1.37 12.81 -11.68
C ASN A 65 2.39 11.96 -12.44
N ARG A 66 3.69 12.20 -12.24
CA ARG A 66 4.73 11.43 -12.95
C ARG A 66 4.63 9.94 -12.70
N ALA A 67 4.48 9.52 -11.45
CA ALA A 67 4.36 8.11 -11.11
C ALA A 67 3.06 7.49 -11.66
N ARG A 68 1.95 8.24 -11.66
CA ARG A 68 0.65 7.80 -12.22
C ARG A 68 0.72 7.62 -13.74
N ASP A 69 1.43 8.51 -14.43
CA ASP A 69 1.63 8.48 -15.88
C ASP A 69 2.68 7.43 -16.31
N CYS A 70 3.45 6.90 -15.36
CA CYS A 70 4.45 5.85 -15.58
C CYS A 70 3.96 4.49 -15.07
N TYR A 71 4.50 4.03 -13.94
CA TYR A 71 4.34 2.65 -13.46
C TYR A 71 3.28 2.50 -12.36
N GLY A 72 2.91 3.59 -11.69
CA GLY A 72 1.86 3.60 -10.68
C GLY A 72 2.15 4.50 -9.49
N ALA A 73 1.09 5.12 -8.98
CA ALA A 73 1.09 5.94 -7.78
C ALA A 73 0.00 5.43 -6.84
N TYR A 74 0.39 5.00 -5.64
CA TYR A 74 -0.51 4.36 -4.69
C TYR A 74 -0.41 5.00 -3.31
N LEU A 75 -1.57 5.13 -2.66
CA LEU A 75 -1.66 5.67 -1.32
C LEU A 75 -2.70 4.89 -0.52
N TRP A 76 -2.28 4.30 0.59
CA TRP A 76 -3.15 3.60 1.52
C TRP A 76 -3.00 4.16 2.91
N SER A 77 -4.12 4.25 3.64
CA SER A 77 -4.11 4.41 5.09
C SER A 77 -4.72 3.18 5.73
N ILE A 78 -4.05 2.65 6.75
CA ILE A 78 -4.42 1.42 7.43
C ILE A 78 -4.52 1.75 8.91
N TYR A 79 -5.71 1.59 9.49
CA TYR A 79 -5.93 1.71 10.91
C TYR A 79 -6.12 0.34 11.54
N ASP A 80 -5.23 0.00 12.47
CA ASP A 80 -5.28 -1.19 13.30
C ASP A 80 -6.03 -0.85 14.59
N GLU A 81 -7.32 -1.20 14.63
CA GLU A 81 -8.22 -0.81 15.73
C GLU A 81 -7.81 -1.42 17.07
N LYS A 82 -7.25 -2.63 17.03
CA LYS A 82 -6.84 -3.38 18.22
C LYS A 82 -5.59 -2.77 18.85
N ARG A 83 -4.61 -2.39 18.02
CA ARG A 83 -3.33 -1.82 18.48
C ARG A 83 -3.30 -0.30 18.55
N LYS A 84 -4.40 0.35 18.14
CA LYS A 84 -4.52 1.83 18.07
C LYS A 84 -3.39 2.45 17.26
N ARG A 85 -3.05 1.82 16.14
CA ARG A 85 -1.95 2.26 15.27
C ARG A 85 -2.47 2.64 13.90
N PHE A 86 -2.02 3.79 13.42
CA PHE A 86 -2.32 4.30 12.09
C PHE A 86 -1.06 4.25 11.23
N THR A 87 -1.14 3.58 10.09
CA THR A 87 -0.04 3.45 9.13
C THR A 87 -0.46 4.08 7.81
N VAL A 88 0.39 4.92 7.24
CA VAL A 88 0.22 5.46 5.89
C VAL A 88 1.31 4.89 5.01
N ILE A 89 0.92 4.33 3.87
CA ILE A 89 1.83 3.77 2.88
C ILE A 89 1.63 4.55 1.58
N SER A 90 2.68 5.23 1.15
CA SER A 90 2.71 5.96 -0.12
C SER A 90 3.80 5.35 -0.99
N VAL A 91 3.43 4.94 -2.20
CA VAL A 91 4.38 4.38 -3.16
C VAL A 91 4.33 5.16 -4.47
N PHE A 92 5.51 5.53 -4.95
CA PHE A 92 5.73 6.20 -6.23
C PHE A 92 6.65 5.33 -7.06
N LEU A 93 6.12 4.72 -8.12
CA LEU A 93 6.91 3.95 -9.05
C LEU A 93 7.37 4.89 -10.17
N ASN A 94 8.65 5.28 -10.14
CA ASN A 94 9.26 6.18 -11.11
C ASN A 94 10.26 5.40 -11.97
N PRO A 95 10.40 5.73 -13.28
CA PRO A 95 11.51 5.26 -14.09
C PRO A 95 12.86 5.73 -13.57
#